data_AF-A0A6N7ZDM3-F1
#
_entry.id   AF-A0A6N7ZDM3-F1
#
_cell.length_a   1.000
_cell.length_b   1.000
_cell.length_c   1.000
_cell.angle_alpha   90.00
_cell.angle_beta   90.00
_cell.angle_gamma   90.00
#
_symmetry.space_group_name_H-M   'P 1'
#
loop_
_entity.id
_entity.type
_entity.pdbx_description
1 polymer ?
#
loop_
_entity_poly.entity_id
_entity_poly.type
_entity_poly.pdbx_seq_one_letter_code
_entity_poly.pdbx_strand_id
1 'polypeptide(L)'
;MTGGWAVLVAGLALVGWVVLLDVVVDAERRLARWWVPRAGRRGAWAGPWSFAVSLAALAGYGLLVALGDAVGRAAGSPAWALVVLVPALLAYAPLAVATAPLTPGLYTRWRAELRAAGADPRQQRRIAWWAGPPSLFGVGALALTLVPRLAG
;
A
#
# COMPACT_ATOMS: atom_id res chain seq x y z
N MET A 1 -20.21 -19.62 5.84
CA MET A 1 -18.97 -19.85 6.63
C MET A 1 -17.68 -19.76 5.80
N THR A 2 -17.75 -19.60 4.46
CA THR A 2 -16.59 -19.59 3.54
C THR A 2 -15.91 -18.22 3.39
N GLY A 3 -16.66 -17.12 3.44
CA GLY A 3 -16.12 -15.77 3.21
C GLY A 3 -15.07 -15.32 4.24
N GLY A 4 -15.22 -15.70 5.52
CA GLY A 4 -14.25 -15.33 6.57
C GLY A 4 -12.87 -15.97 6.38
N TRP A 5 -12.84 -17.24 5.95
CA TRP A 5 -11.60 -17.95 5.65
C TRP A 5 -10.91 -17.40 4.41
N ALA A 6 -11.67 -17.04 3.38
CA ALA A 6 -11.11 -16.47 2.16
C ALA A 6 -10.44 -15.11 2.42
N VAL A 7 -11.04 -14.28 3.27
CA VAL A 7 -10.45 -12.98 3.69
C VAL A 7 -9.17 -13.19 4.48
N LEU A 8 -9.14 -14.16 5.40
CA LEU A 8 -7.94 -14.52 6.15
C LEU A 8 -6.81 -15.00 5.24
N VAL A 9 -7.12 -15.90 4.31
CA VAL A 9 -6.13 -16.44 3.36
C VAL A 9 -5.60 -15.33 2.44
N ALA A 10 -6.47 -14.47 1.92
CA ALA A 10 -6.05 -13.35 1.07
C ALA A 10 -5.22 -12.32 1.86
N GLY A 11 -5.58 -12.03 3.12
CA GLY A 11 -4.81 -11.17 4.00
C GLY A 11 -3.43 -11.74 4.31
N LEU A 12 -3.34 -13.03 4.63
CA LEU A 12 -2.06 -13.72 4.86
C LEU A 12 -1.20 -13.77 3.60
N ALA A 13 -1.79 -14.03 2.44
CA ALA A 13 -1.10 -14.02 1.16
C ALA A 13 -0.55 -12.62 0.82
N LEU A 14 -1.31 -11.57 1.14
CA LEU A 14 -0.88 -10.19 0.96
C LEU A 14 0.30 -9.82 1.85
N VAL A 15 0.24 -10.20 3.13
CA VAL A 15 1.36 -10.01 4.07
C VAL A 15 2.58 -10.81 3.60
N GLY A 16 2.39 -12.06 3.20
CA GLY A 16 3.43 -12.91 2.65
C GLY A 16 4.06 -12.31 1.39
N TRP A 17 3.26 -11.71 0.51
CA TRP A 17 3.72 -11.01 -0.68
C TRP A 17 4.57 -9.79 -0.37
N VAL A 18 4.15 -8.96 0.60
CA VAL A 18 4.92 -7.78 1.00
C VAL A 18 6.25 -8.18 1.62
N VAL A 19 6.25 -9.21 2.47
CA VAL A 19 7.49 -9.76 3.04
C VAL A 19 8.39 -10.33 1.94
N LEU A 20 7.84 -11.10 1.00
CA LEU A 20 8.58 -11.65 -0.13
C LEU A 20 9.20 -10.55 -0.99
N LEU A 21 8.43 -9.52 -1.35
CA LEU A 21 8.94 -8.38 -2.11
C LEU A 21 10.07 -7.67 -1.38
N ASP A 22 9.98 -7.52 -0.06
CA ASP A 22 11.08 -6.91 0.67
C ASP A 22 12.33 -7.80 0.68
N VAL A 23 12.16 -9.12 0.82
CA VAL A 23 13.29 -10.08 0.77
C VAL A 23 13.93 -10.15 -0.62
N VAL A 24 13.14 -10.12 -1.69
CA VAL A 24 13.63 -10.34 -3.06
C VAL A 24 14.15 -9.06 -3.69
N VAL A 25 13.52 -7.91 -3.43
CA VAL A 25 13.86 -6.64 -4.11
C VAL A 25 14.16 -5.46 -3.18
N ASP A 26 14.21 -5.66 -1.86
CA ASP A 26 14.35 -4.59 -0.86
C ASP A 26 13.33 -3.46 -1.08
N ALA A 27 12.05 -3.82 -1.29
CA ALA A 27 10.99 -2.89 -1.66
C ALA A 27 10.88 -1.67 -0.72
N GLU A 28 10.91 -1.88 0.60
CA GLU A 28 10.85 -0.81 1.60
C GLU A 28 12.10 0.09 1.51
N ARG A 29 13.29 -0.51 1.40
CA ARG A 29 14.54 0.25 1.27
C ARG A 29 14.61 1.04 -0.03
N ARG A 30 14.11 0.49 -1.15
CA ARG A 30 14.00 1.20 -2.43
C ARG A 30 13.02 2.35 -2.34
N LEU A 31 11.87 2.12 -1.72
CA LEU A 31 10.87 3.14 -1.47
C LEU A 31 11.46 4.28 -0.63
N ALA A 32 12.12 3.97 0.48
CA ALA A 32 12.80 4.95 1.33
C ALA A 32 13.87 5.75 0.57
N ARG A 33 14.75 5.07 -0.19
CA ARG A 33 15.78 5.71 -1.03
C ARG A 33 15.20 6.62 -2.11
N TRP A 34 14.03 6.30 -2.65
CA TRP A 34 13.35 7.17 -3.60
C TRP A 34 12.67 8.37 -2.91
N TRP A 35 12.07 8.14 -1.74
CA TRP A 35 11.21 9.09 -1.04
C TRP A 35 12.01 10.17 -0.30
N VAL A 36 13.04 9.76 0.44
CA VAL A 36 13.79 10.65 1.35
C VAL A 36 14.47 11.81 0.62
N PRO A 37 15.21 11.61 -0.50
CA PRO A 37 15.81 12.72 -1.24
C PRO A 37 14.75 13.69 -1.80
N ARG A 38 13.60 13.17 -2.24
CA ARG A 38 12.50 13.98 -2.81
C ARG A 38 11.75 14.78 -1.75
N ALA A 39 11.59 14.21 -0.55
CA ALA A 39 11.08 14.92 0.61
C ALA A 39 12.09 15.97 1.10
N GLY A 40 13.39 15.64 1.11
CA GLY A 40 14.46 16.54 1.54
C GLY A 40 14.55 17.79 0.68
N ARG A 41 14.48 17.66 -0.65
CA ARG A 41 14.40 18.79 -1.60
C ARG A 41 13.20 19.72 -1.38
N ARG A 42 12.17 19.27 -0.68
CA ARG A 42 10.94 20.03 -0.43
C ARG A 42 10.88 20.69 0.95
N GLY A 43 11.79 20.35 1.87
CA GLY A 43 11.89 20.97 3.20
C GLY A 43 10.56 20.98 3.97
N ALA A 44 9.96 22.17 4.15
CA ALA A 44 8.67 22.35 4.81
C ALA A 44 7.52 21.59 4.13
N TRP A 45 7.57 21.44 2.80
CA TRP A 45 6.55 20.77 2.00
C TRP A 45 6.69 19.24 1.97
N ALA A 46 7.68 18.67 2.67
CA ALA A 46 7.88 17.22 2.73
C ALA A 46 6.63 16.45 3.21
N GLY A 47 5.91 16.99 4.20
CA GLY A 47 4.68 16.40 4.73
C GLY A 47 3.56 16.40 3.69
N PRO A 48 3.05 17.58 3.26
CA PRO A 48 2.00 17.68 2.25
C PRO A 48 2.31 16.91 0.96
N TRP A 49 3.56 16.91 0.52
CA TRP A 49 3.97 16.10 -0.64
C TRP A 49 3.85 14.59 -0.38
N SER A 50 4.25 14.11 0.79
CA SER A 50 4.13 12.69 1.14
C SER A 50 2.66 12.25 1.24
N PHE A 51 1.79 13.14 1.72
CA PHE A 51 0.34 12.94 1.67
C PHE A 51 -0.17 12.86 0.23
N ALA A 52 0.22 13.82 -0.63
CA ALA A 52 -0.19 13.84 -2.03
C ALA A 52 0.27 12.59 -2.79
N VAL A 53 1.49 12.10 -2.55
CA VAL A 53 1.99 10.84 -3.14
C VAL A 53 1.14 9.65 -2.70
N SER A 54 0.85 9.55 -1.40
CA SER A 54 0.08 8.42 -0.84
C SER A 54 -1.39 8.47 -1.30
N LEU A 55 -1.97 9.66 -1.39
CA LEU A 55 -3.31 9.89 -1.93
C LEU A 55 -3.37 9.59 -3.43
N ALA A 56 -2.38 10.00 -4.22
CA ALA A 56 -2.32 9.70 -5.65
C ALA A 56 -2.21 8.19 -5.89
N ALA A 57 -1.43 7.47 -5.08
CA ALA A 57 -1.35 6.02 -5.16
C ALA A 57 -2.67 5.34 -4.77
N LEU A 58 -3.36 5.83 -3.72
CA LEU A 58 -4.69 5.36 -3.35
C LEU A 58 -5.72 5.61 -4.45
N ALA A 59 -5.73 6.81 -5.03
CA ALA A 59 -6.62 7.16 -6.13
C ALA A 59 -6.35 6.29 -7.36
N GLY A 60 -5.08 6.07 -7.71
CA GLY A 60 -4.68 5.14 -8.77
C GLY A 60 -5.16 3.72 -8.51
N TYR A 61 -5.02 3.22 -7.28
CA TYR A 61 -5.58 1.94 -6.86
C TYR A 61 -7.11 1.91 -7.04
N GLY A 62 -7.82 2.93 -6.56
CA GLY A 62 -9.28 3.04 -6.71
C GLY A 62 -9.75 3.06 -8.16
N LEU A 63 -9.02 3.72 -9.05
CA LEU A 63 -9.29 3.71 -10.48
C LEU A 63 -9.11 2.32 -11.09
N LEU A 64 -8.07 1.58 -10.70
CA LEU A 64 -7.87 0.20 -11.15
C LEU A 64 -8.94 -0.75 -10.61
N VAL A 65 -9.44 -0.53 -9.40
CA VAL A 65 -10.58 -1.26 -8.86
C VAL A 65 -11.83 -1.02 -9.71
N ALA A 66 -12.15 0.24 -10.01
CA ALA A 66 -13.28 0.60 -10.85
C ALA A 66 -13.15 0.05 -12.28
N LEU A 67 -11.94 0.03 -12.83
CA LEU A 67 -11.63 -0.60 -14.12
C LEU A 67 -11.86 -2.11 -14.04
N GLY A 68 -11.41 -2.79 -12.99
CA GLY A 68 -11.68 -4.20 -12.75
C GLY A 68 -13.18 -4.50 -12.72
N ASP A 69 -13.98 -3.66 -12.05
CA ASP A 69 -15.44 -3.77 -12.05
C ASP A 69 -16.07 -3.58 -13.44
N ALA A 70 -15.55 -2.63 -14.22
CA ALA A 70 -16.01 -2.43 -15.60
C ALA A 70 -15.69 -3.66 -16.47
N VAL A 71 -14.49 -4.22 -16.34
CA VAL A 71 -14.05 -5.44 -17.06
C VAL A 71 -14.90 -6.64 -16.65
N GLY A 72 -15.14 -6.85 -15.36
CA GLY A 72 -15.98 -7.95 -14.87
C GLY A 72 -17.41 -7.87 -15.40
N ARG A 73 -18.00 -6.66 -15.44
CA ARG A 73 -19.33 -6.43 -16.02
C ARG A 73 -19.36 -6.67 -17.52
N ALA A 74 -18.37 -6.16 -18.25
CA ALA A 74 -18.28 -6.34 -19.71
C ALA A 74 -18.12 -7.81 -20.12
N ALA A 75 -17.39 -8.60 -19.32
CA ALA A 75 -17.18 -10.02 -19.55
C ALA A 75 -18.31 -10.91 -18.99
N GLY A 76 -19.31 -10.34 -18.30
CA GLY A 76 -20.40 -11.08 -17.68
C GLY A 76 -19.98 -12.02 -16.54
N SER A 77 -18.77 -11.87 -15.99
CA SER A 77 -18.27 -12.71 -14.90
C SER A 77 -17.38 -11.91 -13.94
N PRO A 78 -17.63 -11.98 -12.62
CA PRO A 78 -16.86 -11.25 -11.62
C PRO A 78 -15.40 -11.72 -11.51
N ALA A 79 -15.10 -12.94 -11.98
CA ALA A 79 -13.74 -13.47 -11.98
C ALA A 79 -12.79 -12.63 -12.87
N TRP A 80 -13.30 -12.02 -13.94
CA TRP A 80 -12.49 -11.16 -14.82
C TRP A 80 -12.03 -9.87 -14.16
N ALA A 81 -12.74 -9.41 -13.12
CA ALA A 81 -12.26 -8.28 -12.33
C ALA A 81 -10.92 -8.59 -11.65
N LEU A 82 -10.69 -9.86 -11.26
CA LEU A 82 -9.49 -10.30 -10.56
C LEU A 82 -8.22 -10.12 -11.40
N VAL A 83 -8.34 -10.19 -12.73
CA VAL A 83 -7.22 -9.97 -13.67
C VAL A 83 -6.64 -8.56 -13.53
N VAL A 84 -7.46 -7.58 -13.16
CA VAL A 84 -7.03 -6.19 -12.92
C VAL A 84 -6.72 -5.96 -11.45
N LEU A 85 -7.56 -6.49 -10.55
CA LEU A 85 -7.47 -6.24 -9.11
C LEU A 85 -6.25 -6.87 -8.47
N VAL A 86 -5.92 -8.12 -8.82
CA VAL A 86 -4.80 -8.82 -8.19
C VAL A 86 -3.50 -8.09 -8.48
N PRO A 87 -3.15 -7.75 -9.75
CA PRO A 87 -1.98 -6.92 -10.02
C PRO A 87 -1.99 -5.56 -9.34
N ALA A 88 -3.13 -4.87 -9.33
CA ALA A 88 -3.26 -3.56 -8.68
C ALA A 88 -2.99 -3.63 -7.17
N LEU A 89 -3.54 -4.65 -6.52
CA LEU A 89 -3.40 -4.90 -5.09
C LEU A 89 -1.96 -5.29 -4.74
N LEU A 90 -1.33 -6.18 -5.52
CA LEU A 90 0.07 -6.57 -5.34
C LEU A 90 1.04 -5.39 -5.53
N ALA A 91 0.73 -4.47 -6.46
CA ALA A 91 1.54 -3.27 -6.70
C ALA A 91 1.37 -2.20 -5.60
N TYR A 92 0.16 -2.05 -5.06
CA TYR A 92 -0.14 -1.03 -4.05
C TYR A 92 0.26 -1.46 -2.63
N ALA A 93 0.18 -2.75 -2.31
CA ALA A 93 0.37 -3.27 -0.96
C ALA A 93 1.71 -2.87 -0.27
N PRO A 94 2.88 -2.90 -0.95
CA PRO A 94 4.14 -2.52 -0.30
C PRO A 94 4.13 -1.08 0.20
N LEU A 95 3.57 -0.17 -0.60
CA LEU A 95 3.41 1.23 -0.23
C LEU A 95 2.50 1.37 0.99
N ALA A 96 1.32 0.75 0.94
CA ALA A 96 0.33 0.82 2.00
C ALA A 96 0.89 0.28 3.32
N VAL A 97 1.54 -0.88 3.31
CA VAL A 97 2.11 -1.51 4.51
C VAL A 97 3.27 -0.70 5.09
N ALA A 98 4.18 -0.19 4.25
CA ALA A 98 5.32 0.59 4.72
C ALA A 98 4.88 1.91 5.38
N THR A 99 3.88 2.59 4.79
CA THR A 99 3.46 3.92 5.24
C THR A 99 2.33 3.91 6.26
N ALA A 100 1.55 2.83 6.35
CA ALA A 100 0.56 2.56 7.39
C ALA A 100 0.86 1.26 8.15
N PRO A 101 1.98 1.21 8.91
CA PRO A 101 2.36 0.01 9.64
C PRO A 101 1.34 -0.29 10.73
N LEU A 102 0.71 -1.47 10.66
CA LEU A 102 -0.30 -1.93 11.63
C LEU A 102 0.30 -2.57 12.88
N THR A 103 1.63 -2.80 12.90
CA THR A 103 2.33 -3.39 14.05
C THR A 103 3.54 -2.56 14.46
N PRO A 104 3.94 -2.60 15.74
CA PRO A 104 5.16 -1.92 16.20
C PRO A 104 6.42 -2.36 15.45
N GLY A 105 6.51 -3.64 15.08
CA GLY A 105 7.63 -4.18 14.30
C GLY A 105 7.76 -3.52 12.92
N LEU A 106 6.66 -3.43 12.18
CA LEU A 106 6.65 -2.78 10.86
C LEU A 106 6.95 -1.28 10.97
N TYR A 107 6.45 -0.62 12.03
CA TYR A 107 6.76 0.78 12.28
C TYR A 107 8.26 1.01 12.50
N THR A 108 8.89 0.20 13.36
CA THR A 108 10.33 0.34 13.65
C THR A 108 11.20 0.03 12.43
N ARG A 109 10.82 -0.97 11.62
CA ARG A 109 11.47 -1.29 10.35
C ARG A 109 11.42 -0.13 9.37
N TRP A 110 10.24 0.40 9.09
CA TRP A 110 10.10 1.54 8.18
C TRP A 110 10.89 2.77 8.64
N ARG A 111 10.91 3.04 9.95
CA ARG A 111 11.74 4.10 10.53
C ARG A 111 13.24 3.83 10.41
N ALA A 112 13.68 2.58 10.41
CA ALA A 112 15.07 2.22 10.16
C ALA A 112 15.44 2.48 8.69
N GLU A 113 14.58 2.12 7.74
CA GLU A 113 14.82 2.36 6.31
C GLU A 113 14.87 3.85 5.96
N LEU A 114 13.96 4.67 6.52
CA LEU A 114 14.03 6.12 6.36
C LEU A 114 15.34 6.71 6.92
N ARG A 115 15.81 6.22 8.06
CA ARG A 115 17.10 6.62 8.65
C ARG A 115 18.27 6.21 7.76
N ALA A 116 18.28 4.98 7.29
CA ALA A 116 19.31 4.45 6.39
C ALA A 116 19.35 5.22 5.06
N ALA A 117 18.22 5.76 4.61
CA ALA A 117 18.13 6.65 3.45
C ALA A 117 18.52 8.12 3.74
N GLY A 118 18.93 8.44 4.98
CA GLY A 118 19.45 9.76 5.37
C GLY A 118 18.40 10.75 5.91
N ALA A 119 17.19 10.30 6.25
CA ALA A 119 16.18 11.21 6.80
C ALA A 119 16.49 11.55 8.27
N ASP A 120 16.49 12.84 8.60
CA ASP A 120 16.58 13.30 9.98
C ASP A 120 15.31 12.95 10.80
N PRO A 121 15.33 13.02 12.15
CA PRO A 121 14.19 12.65 12.98
C PRO A 121 12.90 13.43 12.67
N ARG A 122 13.01 14.72 12.31
CA ARG A 122 11.86 15.58 11.98
C ARG A 122 11.26 15.19 10.63
N GLN A 123 12.09 14.92 9.64
CA GLN A 123 11.72 14.49 8.30
C GLN A 123 11.06 13.11 8.34
N GLN A 124 11.65 12.15 9.06
CA GLN A 124 11.02 10.85 9.25
C GLN A 124 9.62 10.99 9.87
N ARG A 125 9.46 11.89 10.88
CA ARG A 125 8.15 12.13 11.51
C ARG A 125 7.16 12.74 10.51
N ARG A 126 7.59 13.71 9.70
CA ARG A 126 6.74 14.33 8.68
C ARG A 126 6.30 13.32 7.62
N ILE A 127 7.23 12.50 7.09
CA ILE A 127 6.90 11.47 6.10
C ILE A 127 5.90 10.47 6.70
N ALA A 128 6.21 9.91 7.87
CA ALA A 128 5.35 8.90 8.51
C ALA A 128 3.95 9.45 8.85
N TRP A 129 3.85 10.65 9.41
CA TRP A 129 2.55 11.23 9.79
C TRP A 129 1.67 11.63 8.61
N TRP A 130 2.27 12.11 7.52
CA TRP A 130 1.49 12.61 6.38
C TRP A 130 1.20 11.53 5.34
N ALA A 131 2.09 10.55 5.16
CA ALA A 131 1.83 9.41 4.28
C ALA A 131 0.86 8.38 4.89
N GLY A 132 0.82 8.28 6.22
CA GLY A 132 0.06 7.25 6.92
C GLY A 132 -1.46 7.29 6.70
N PRO A 133 -2.17 8.44 6.83
CA PRO A 133 -3.63 8.45 6.74
C PRO A 133 -4.18 7.96 5.39
N PRO A 134 -3.72 8.43 4.22
CA PRO A 134 -4.16 7.86 2.94
C PRO A 134 -3.87 6.37 2.83
N SER A 135 -2.72 5.92 3.31
CA SER A 135 -2.36 4.50 3.27
C SER A 135 -3.17 3.64 4.23
N LEU A 136 -3.61 4.16 5.38
CA LEU A 136 -4.55 3.50 6.29
C LEU A 136 -5.91 3.30 5.60
N PHE A 137 -6.43 4.34 4.92
CA PHE A 137 -7.62 4.20 4.08
C PHE A 137 -7.40 3.18 2.97
N GLY A 138 -6.20 3.16 2.37
CA GLY A 138 -5.79 2.15 1.41
C GLY A 138 -5.82 0.74 1.94
N VAL A 139 -5.29 0.48 3.13
CA VAL A 139 -5.35 -0.84 3.79
C VAL A 139 -6.80 -1.26 4.03
N GLY A 140 -7.67 -0.33 4.46
CA GLY A 140 -9.11 -0.57 4.54
C GLY A 140 -9.73 -0.91 3.19
N ALA A 141 -9.37 -0.17 2.13
CA ALA A 141 -9.83 -0.42 0.77
C ALA A 141 -9.36 -1.79 0.23
N LEU A 142 -8.12 -2.21 0.54
CA LEU A 142 -7.61 -3.55 0.21
C LEU A 142 -8.50 -4.64 0.85
N ALA A 143 -8.84 -4.49 2.13
CA ALA A 143 -9.73 -5.44 2.81
C ALA A 143 -11.14 -5.45 2.19
N LEU A 144 -11.73 -4.27 1.97
CA LEU A 144 -13.09 -4.13 1.46
C LEU A 144 -13.25 -4.51 -0.02
N THR A 145 -12.19 -4.50 -0.82
CA THR A 145 -12.24 -4.92 -2.23
C THR A 145 -12.13 -6.44 -2.43
N LEU A 146 -11.55 -7.13 -1.45
CA LEU A 146 -11.43 -8.59 -1.41
C LEU A 146 -12.69 -9.26 -0.86
N VAL A 147 -13.33 -8.69 0.17
CA VAL A 147 -14.46 -9.31 0.90
C VAL A 147 -15.67 -9.63 -0.01
N PRO A 148 -16.20 -8.72 -0.84
CA PRO A 148 -17.39 -8.99 -1.65
C PRO A 148 -17.14 -9.99 -2.77
N ARG A 149 -15.90 -10.07 -3.27
CA ARG A 149 -15.55 -10.92 -4.44
C ARG A 149 -15.13 -12.34 -4.07
N LEU A 150 -14.89 -12.60 -2.80
CA LEU A 150 -14.59 -13.94 -2.26
C LEU A 150 -15.80 -14.58 -1.55
N ALA A 151 -16.87 -13.81 -1.36
CA ALA A 151 -18.08 -14.24 -0.67
C ALA A 151 -19.30 -14.47 -1.60
N GLY A 152 -19.20 -14.05 -2.87
CA GLY A 152 -20.16 -14.38 -3.93
C GLY A 152 -19.66 -15.51 -4.80
#